data_AF-A0A954ES38-F1
#
_entry.id   AF-A0A954ES38-F1
#
_cell.length_a   1.000
_cell.length_b   1.000
_cell.length_c   1.000
_cell.angle_alpha   90.00
_cell.angle_beta   90.00
_cell.angle_gamma   90.00
#
_symmetry.space_group_name_H-M   'P 1'
#
loop_
_entity.id
_entity.type
_entity.pdbx_description
1 polymer ?
#
loop_
_entity_poly.entity_id
_entity_poly.type
_entity_poly.pdbx_seq_one_letter_code
_entity_poly.pdbx_strand_id
1 'polypeptide(L)'
;TIGIERTPGGRLWACWVAGGDSPEAFFVLATSDDNGETWSKPRLVVNAQSPELPRRRSILVGNLWTDPLGRLWLIFDQSMDMFDGRAGVWAALCENPDADVPQWSEPRRIWHGVTLNKPTVLSNGTWMLPISLDQRGGFGPFKGCFAELDPQRGANVFVSTDEGRTWDYRGGVRLPNPDWHEHMSVERRDG
;
A
#
# COMPACT_ATOMS: atom_id res chain seq x y z
N THR A 1 -1.26 -7.97 11.70
CA THR A 1 -2.12 -7.68 10.54
C THR A 1 -1.64 -6.37 9.96
N ILE A 2 -1.34 -6.27 8.66
CA ILE A 2 -0.89 -5.01 8.03
C ILE A 2 -2.09 -4.14 7.61
N GLY A 3 -3.21 -4.77 7.29
CA GLY A 3 -4.45 -4.09 6.95
C GLY A 3 -5.67 -4.96 7.21
N ILE A 4 -6.78 -4.33 7.57
CA ILE A 4 -8.09 -4.98 7.66
C ILE A 4 -9.15 -4.03 7.11
N GLU A 5 -10.12 -4.59 6.40
CA GLU A 5 -11.22 -3.83 5.83
C GLU A 5 -12.53 -4.62 5.87
N ARG A 6 -13.63 -3.89 5.99
CA ARG A 6 -14.98 -4.45 5.85
C ARG A 6 -15.57 -4.02 4.52
N THR A 7 -15.96 -5.01 3.75
CA THR A 7 -16.61 -4.84 2.44
C THR A 7 -18.10 -4.48 2.59
N PRO A 8 -18.77 -4.01 1.53
CA PRO A 8 -20.19 -3.65 1.60
C PRO A 8 -21.12 -4.79 2.01
N GLY A 9 -20.83 -6.04 1.61
CA GLY A 9 -21.57 -7.23 2.03
C GLY A 9 -21.30 -7.64 3.48
N GLY A 10 -20.38 -6.96 4.16
CA GLY A 10 -20.09 -7.16 5.57
C GLY A 10 -18.93 -8.12 5.84
N ARG A 11 -18.39 -8.79 4.81
CA ARG A 11 -17.20 -9.65 4.91
C ARG A 11 -15.98 -8.84 5.33
N LEU A 12 -15.22 -9.39 6.26
CA LEU A 12 -13.91 -8.88 6.64
C LEU A 12 -12.83 -9.46 5.73
N TRP A 13 -11.93 -8.61 5.28
CA TRP A 13 -10.66 -8.99 4.66
C TRP A 13 -9.53 -8.55 5.56
N ALA A 14 -8.62 -9.47 5.89
CA ALA A 14 -7.40 -9.15 6.61
C ALA A 14 -6.18 -9.54 5.79
N CYS A 15 -5.13 -8.73 5.89
CA CYS A 15 -3.84 -8.90 5.24
C CYS A 15 -2.74 -9.01 6.30
N TRP A 16 -1.79 -9.93 6.11
CA TRP A 16 -0.62 -10.09 6.96
C TRP A 16 0.66 -10.07 6.14
N VAL A 17 1.74 -9.60 6.76
CA VAL A 17 3.10 -9.82 6.27
C VAL A 17 3.54 -11.20 6.74
N ALA A 18 3.92 -12.06 5.82
CA ALA A 18 4.62 -13.32 6.06
C ALA A 18 6.07 -13.18 5.58
N GLY A 19 6.98 -14.05 6.04
CA GLY A 19 8.43 -13.90 5.79
C GLY A 19 9.13 -12.92 6.74
N GLY A 20 8.41 -12.34 7.70
CA GLY A 20 8.94 -11.43 8.72
C GLY A 20 9.23 -10.03 8.19
N ASP A 21 9.75 -9.18 9.08
CA ASP A 21 10.25 -7.85 8.71
C ASP A 21 11.61 -7.99 8.02
N SER A 22 11.60 -8.43 6.75
CA SER A 22 12.79 -8.90 6.07
C SER A 22 12.69 -8.82 4.55
N PRO A 23 13.82 -8.99 3.82
CA PRO A 23 13.82 -9.17 2.37
C PRO A 23 12.98 -10.33 1.84
N GLU A 24 12.51 -11.24 2.70
CA GLU A 24 11.66 -12.39 2.34
C GLU A 24 10.17 -12.08 2.47
N ALA A 25 9.81 -10.84 2.84
CA ALA A 25 8.44 -10.44 3.11
C ALA A 25 7.50 -10.58 1.89
N PHE A 26 6.29 -11.06 2.15
CA PHE A 26 5.20 -11.17 1.20
C PHE A 26 3.85 -11.04 1.90
N PHE A 27 2.78 -10.77 1.15
CA PHE A 27 1.45 -10.61 1.72
C PHE A 27 0.60 -11.86 1.58
N VAL A 28 -0.20 -12.13 2.62
CA VAL A 28 -1.22 -13.18 2.66
C VAL A 28 -2.53 -12.57 3.10
N LEU A 29 -3.63 -12.90 2.41
CA LEU A 29 -4.97 -12.42 2.75
C LEU A 29 -5.92 -13.58 3.05
N ALA A 30 -6.83 -13.36 3.99
CA ALA A 30 -7.93 -14.26 4.31
C ALA A 30 -9.19 -13.47 4.65
N THR A 31 -10.33 -14.15 4.65
CA THR A 31 -11.64 -13.53 4.89
C THR A 31 -12.34 -14.14 6.09
N SER A 32 -13.23 -13.36 6.69
CA SER A 32 -14.20 -13.82 7.69
C SER A 32 -15.58 -13.29 7.36
N ASP A 33 -16.57 -14.16 7.44
CA ASP A 33 -18.00 -13.86 7.20
C ASP A 33 -18.81 -13.82 8.50
N ASP A 34 -18.16 -14.03 9.65
CA ASP A 34 -18.75 -14.13 10.99
C ASP A 34 -18.12 -13.14 11.98
N ASN A 35 -17.81 -11.93 11.49
CA ASN A 35 -17.21 -10.83 12.27
C ASN A 35 -15.87 -11.19 12.96
N GLY A 36 -15.10 -12.09 12.36
CA GLY A 36 -13.76 -12.46 12.81
C GLY A 36 -13.70 -13.67 13.74
N GLU A 37 -14.81 -14.36 14.00
CA GLU A 37 -14.85 -15.58 14.81
C GLU A 37 -14.10 -16.73 14.13
N THR A 38 -14.29 -16.91 12.83
CA THR A 38 -13.54 -17.86 12.00
C THR A 38 -12.96 -17.19 10.77
N TRP A 39 -11.87 -17.78 10.26
CA TRP A 39 -11.13 -17.27 9.10
C TRP A 39 -10.96 -18.37 8.06
N SER A 40 -11.06 -17.97 6.80
CA SER A 40 -10.78 -18.85 5.67
C SER A 40 -9.31 -19.29 5.66
N LYS A 41 -9.01 -20.33 4.88
CA LYS A 41 -7.64 -20.53 4.37
C LYS A 41 -7.19 -19.28 3.57
N PRO A 42 -5.88 -19.08 3.35
CA PRO A 42 -5.39 -18.01 2.48
C PRO A 42 -6.13 -17.96 1.14
N ARG A 43 -6.61 -16.77 0.77
CA ARG A 43 -7.38 -16.53 -0.46
C ARG A 43 -6.57 -15.80 -1.54
N LEU A 44 -5.59 -15.01 -1.12
CA LEU A 44 -4.64 -14.34 -2.00
C LEU A 44 -3.26 -14.34 -1.35
N VAL A 45 -2.23 -14.56 -2.16
CA VAL A 45 -0.83 -14.37 -1.79
C VAL A 45 -0.21 -13.44 -2.81
N VAL A 46 0.43 -12.35 -2.35
CA VAL A 46 1.18 -11.45 -3.22
C VAL A 46 2.65 -11.58 -2.86
N ASN A 47 3.43 -12.14 -3.78
CA ASN A 47 4.83 -12.47 -3.57
C ASN A 47 5.67 -11.96 -4.75
N ALA A 48 6.65 -11.10 -4.46
CA ALA A 48 7.56 -10.56 -5.47
C ALA A 48 8.88 -11.35 -5.60
N GLN A 49 9.08 -12.41 -4.81
CA GLN A 49 10.25 -13.27 -4.90
C GLN A 49 10.28 -14.03 -6.23
N SER A 50 11.46 -14.10 -6.84
CA SER A 50 11.70 -14.96 -7.99
C SER A 50 13.11 -15.56 -7.93
N PRO A 51 13.27 -16.88 -8.14
CA PRO A 51 14.59 -17.52 -8.17
C PRO A 51 15.43 -17.10 -9.39
N GLU A 52 14.81 -16.49 -10.41
CA GLU A 52 15.49 -16.05 -11.64
C GLU A 52 16.16 -14.67 -11.48
N LEU A 53 15.84 -13.96 -10.41
CA LEU A 53 16.35 -12.62 -10.15
C LEU A 53 17.55 -12.65 -9.21
N PRO A 54 18.55 -11.78 -9.42
CA PRO A 54 19.80 -11.81 -8.64
C PRO A 54 19.64 -11.29 -7.21
N ARG A 55 18.48 -10.71 -6.86
CA ARG A 55 18.19 -10.13 -5.56
C ARG A 55 16.73 -10.37 -5.18
N ARG A 56 16.49 -10.49 -3.87
CA ARG A 56 15.15 -10.62 -3.31
C ARG A 56 14.35 -9.35 -3.52
N ARG A 57 13.02 -9.50 -3.64
CA ARG A 57 12.08 -8.37 -3.68
C ARG A 57 11.03 -8.56 -2.61
N SER A 58 11.00 -7.64 -1.66
CA SER A 58 10.08 -7.66 -0.53
C SER A 58 8.79 -6.92 -0.86
N ILE A 59 7.72 -7.35 -0.22
CA ILE A 59 6.46 -6.63 -0.06
C ILE A 59 6.19 -6.59 1.44
N LEU A 60 6.34 -5.41 2.04
CA LEU A 60 6.48 -5.23 3.47
C LEU A 60 5.41 -4.28 4.04
N VAL A 61 5.05 -3.25 3.28
CA VAL A 61 4.17 -2.15 3.70
C VAL A 61 3.00 -2.05 2.74
N GLY A 62 1.80 -1.88 3.27
CA GLY A 62 0.59 -1.80 2.46
C GLY A 62 -0.65 -1.68 3.32
N ASN A 63 -1.81 -1.67 2.68
CA ASN A 63 -3.08 -1.71 3.37
C ASN A 63 -4.20 -2.22 2.45
N LEU A 64 -5.33 -2.55 3.06
CA LEU A 64 -6.61 -2.73 2.41
C LEU A 64 -7.44 -1.46 2.51
N TRP A 65 -8.19 -1.16 1.47
CA TRP A 65 -9.14 -0.05 1.49
C TRP A 65 -10.36 -0.37 0.63
N THR A 66 -11.55 -0.27 1.21
CA THR A 66 -12.80 -0.36 0.44
C THR A 66 -13.18 1.06 0.02
N ASP A 67 -13.23 1.26 -1.28
CA ASP A 67 -13.55 2.57 -1.84
C ASP A 67 -15.06 2.85 -1.81
N PRO A 68 -15.50 4.11 -2.08
CA PRO A 68 -16.92 4.46 -2.09
C PRO A 68 -17.79 3.69 -3.08
N LEU A 69 -17.19 3.04 -4.09
CA LEU A 69 -17.90 2.21 -5.06
C LEU A 69 -18.05 0.76 -4.56
N GLY A 70 -17.50 0.43 -3.39
CA GLY A 70 -17.55 -0.89 -2.80
C GLY A 70 -16.45 -1.84 -3.28
N ARG A 71 -15.48 -1.34 -4.05
CA ARG A 71 -14.36 -2.14 -4.56
C ARG A 71 -13.29 -2.24 -3.48
N LEU A 72 -12.64 -3.39 -3.35
CA LEU A 72 -11.56 -3.59 -2.40
C LEU A 72 -10.21 -3.37 -3.09
N TRP A 73 -9.44 -2.44 -2.56
CA TRP A 73 -8.07 -2.17 -2.97
C TRP A 73 -7.12 -2.93 -2.06
N LEU A 74 -6.17 -3.64 -2.65
CA LEU A 74 -4.94 -4.04 -2.00
C LEU A 74 -3.84 -3.13 -2.50
N ILE A 75 -3.36 -2.25 -1.61
CA ILE A 75 -2.23 -1.38 -1.89
C ILE A 75 -1.02 -1.96 -1.17
N PHE A 76 0.10 -2.09 -1.86
CA PHE A 76 1.30 -2.74 -1.34
C PHE A 76 2.56 -2.14 -1.96
N ASP A 77 3.65 -2.15 -1.21
CA ASP A 77 4.93 -1.74 -1.72
C ASP A 77 5.68 -2.89 -2.43
N GLN A 78 6.72 -2.54 -3.16
CA GLN A 78 7.71 -3.50 -3.62
C GLN A 78 9.08 -2.81 -3.61
N SER A 79 10.08 -3.46 -3.04
CA SER A 79 11.47 -3.00 -3.08
C SER A 79 12.42 -4.16 -3.31
N MET A 80 13.62 -3.88 -3.83
CA MET A 80 14.73 -4.84 -3.68
C MET A 80 15.24 -4.83 -2.24
N ASP A 81 15.56 -6.02 -1.73
CA ASP A 81 15.91 -6.25 -0.32
C ASP A 81 14.94 -5.54 0.64
N MET A 82 15.41 -4.72 1.59
CA MET A 82 14.53 -3.95 2.49
C MET A 82 14.11 -2.60 1.90
N PHE A 83 15.03 -1.89 1.27
CA PHE A 83 14.77 -0.61 0.63
C PHE A 83 15.91 -0.25 -0.34
N ASP A 84 15.57 -0.13 -1.61
CA ASP A 84 16.52 0.17 -2.68
C ASP A 84 16.74 1.67 -2.94
N GLY A 85 16.09 2.53 -2.14
CA GLY A 85 16.14 3.98 -2.30
C GLY A 85 14.97 4.56 -3.09
N ARG A 86 14.15 3.70 -3.74
CA ARG A 86 12.99 4.09 -4.55
C ARG A 86 11.71 3.38 -4.12
N ALA A 87 11.76 2.07 -3.88
CA ALA A 87 10.60 1.18 -3.71
C ALA A 87 9.53 1.41 -4.81
N GLY A 88 8.30 1.00 -4.55
CA GLY A 88 7.18 1.34 -5.41
C GLY A 88 5.87 0.97 -4.76
N VAL A 89 4.93 1.91 -4.77
CA VAL A 89 3.55 1.65 -4.38
C VAL A 89 2.81 1.06 -5.58
N TRP A 90 2.17 -0.08 -5.37
CA TRP A 90 1.33 -0.80 -6.32
C TRP A 90 -0.07 -0.97 -5.76
N ALA A 91 -1.05 -1.15 -6.63
CA ALA A 91 -2.39 -1.52 -6.24
C ALA A 91 -2.96 -2.63 -7.15
N ALA A 92 -3.67 -3.57 -6.53
CA ALA A 92 -4.56 -4.52 -7.20
C ALA A 92 -6.00 -4.28 -6.70
N LEU A 93 -6.97 -4.40 -7.60
CA LEU A 93 -8.37 -4.10 -7.32
C LEU A 93 -9.22 -5.36 -7.39
N CYS A 94 -10.11 -5.53 -6.42
CA CYS A 94 -11.17 -6.53 -6.45
C CYS A 94 -12.52 -5.82 -6.58
N GLU A 95 -13.14 -5.93 -7.76
CA GLU A 95 -14.41 -5.28 -8.09
C GLU A 95 -15.59 -5.85 -7.29
N ASN A 96 -15.55 -7.15 -6.94
CA ASN A 96 -16.56 -7.80 -6.11
C ASN A 96 -15.90 -8.63 -4.99
N PRO A 97 -15.51 -7.98 -3.87
CA PRO A 97 -14.79 -8.63 -2.79
C PRO A 97 -15.66 -9.56 -1.91
N ASP A 98 -16.99 -9.49 -2.07
CA ASP A 98 -17.96 -10.34 -1.41
C ASP A 98 -18.25 -11.64 -2.20
N ALA A 99 -17.76 -11.77 -3.43
CA ALA A 99 -17.93 -12.98 -4.23
C ALA A 99 -17.34 -14.23 -3.56
N ASP A 100 -17.94 -15.39 -3.80
CA ASP A 100 -17.41 -16.68 -3.33
C ASP A 100 -16.01 -16.97 -3.88
N VAL A 101 -15.68 -16.45 -5.07
CA VAL A 101 -14.35 -16.51 -5.67
C VAL A 101 -13.96 -15.10 -6.16
N PRO A 102 -13.36 -14.26 -5.28
CA PRO A 102 -13.01 -12.89 -5.59
C PRO A 102 -11.91 -12.84 -6.66
N GLN A 103 -12.10 -11.99 -7.66
CA GLN A 103 -11.14 -11.78 -8.74
C GLN A 103 -10.37 -10.49 -8.50
N TRP A 104 -9.05 -10.53 -8.72
CA TRP A 104 -8.17 -9.39 -8.55
C TRP A 104 -7.61 -8.94 -9.91
N SER A 105 -7.49 -7.64 -10.12
CA SER A 105 -6.80 -7.09 -11.28
C SER A 105 -5.31 -7.42 -11.24
N GLU A 106 -4.65 -7.35 -12.40
CA GLU A 106 -3.21 -7.22 -12.45
C GLU A 106 -2.74 -6.02 -11.61
N PRO A 107 -1.62 -6.12 -10.87
CA PRO A 107 -1.09 -4.98 -10.13
C PRO A 107 -0.66 -3.84 -11.04
N ARG A 108 -1.03 -2.61 -10.68
CA ARG A 108 -0.55 -1.40 -11.35
C ARG A 108 0.25 -0.54 -10.41
N ARG A 109 1.33 0.05 -10.91
CA ARG A 109 2.19 0.95 -10.14
C ARG A 109 1.51 2.32 -10.01
N ILE A 110 1.50 2.85 -8.79
CA ILE A 110 1.04 4.21 -8.49
C ILE A 110 2.24 5.15 -8.49
N TRP A 111 3.22 4.91 -7.60
CA TRP A 111 4.36 5.81 -7.45
C TRP A 111 5.56 5.16 -6.72
N HIS A 112 6.54 5.95 -6.29
CA HIS A 112 7.67 5.56 -5.45
C HIS A 112 7.26 5.47 -3.98
N GLY A 113 8.06 4.79 -3.16
CA GLY A 113 7.87 4.71 -1.73
C GLY A 113 6.86 3.64 -1.29
N VAL A 114 6.22 3.89 -0.15
CA VAL A 114 5.35 2.96 0.58
C VAL A 114 4.09 3.67 1.10
N THR A 115 3.03 2.92 1.36
CA THR A 115 1.80 3.44 1.98
C THR A 115 1.25 2.47 3.00
N LEU A 116 1.29 2.87 4.28
CA LEU A 116 0.71 2.07 5.36
C LEU A 116 -0.75 2.44 5.64
N ASN A 117 -1.15 3.69 5.42
CA ASN A 117 -2.50 4.16 5.77
C ASN A 117 -3.42 4.25 4.57
N LYS A 118 -4.71 4.20 4.85
CA LYS A 118 -5.78 4.19 3.85
C LYS A 118 -5.93 5.57 3.18
N PRO A 119 -6.34 5.60 1.90
CA PRO A 119 -6.85 6.82 1.30
C PRO A 119 -7.98 7.46 2.12
N THR A 120 -8.04 8.78 2.09
CA THR A 120 -9.16 9.57 2.62
C THR A 120 -9.96 10.14 1.46
N VAL A 121 -11.27 9.96 1.46
CA VAL A 121 -12.17 10.63 0.52
C VAL A 121 -12.54 11.98 1.11
N LEU A 122 -12.14 13.06 0.45
CA LEU A 122 -12.45 14.43 0.86
C LEU A 122 -13.91 14.75 0.54
N SER A 123 -14.43 15.81 1.18
CA SER A 123 -15.79 16.33 1.01
C SER A 123 -16.16 16.68 -0.43
N ASN A 124 -15.16 17.04 -1.26
CA ASN A 124 -15.35 17.31 -2.68
C ASN A 124 -15.27 16.05 -3.58
N GLY A 125 -15.16 14.86 -2.99
CA GLY A 125 -15.04 13.57 -3.70
C GLY A 125 -13.61 13.20 -4.13
N THR A 126 -12.61 14.08 -3.94
CA THR A 126 -11.20 13.77 -4.24
C THR A 126 -10.69 12.69 -3.29
N TRP A 127 -9.96 11.71 -3.80
CA TRP A 127 -9.30 10.70 -2.98
C TRP A 127 -7.88 11.15 -2.70
N MET A 128 -7.47 11.17 -1.44
CA MET A 128 -6.13 11.55 -1.00
C MET A 128 -5.42 10.33 -0.44
N LEU A 129 -4.34 9.91 -1.10
CA LEU A 129 -3.49 8.78 -0.72
C LEU A 129 -2.19 9.30 -0.08
N PRO A 130 -1.92 9.01 1.21
CA PRO A 130 -0.61 9.27 1.78
C PRO A 130 0.43 8.31 1.18
N ILE A 131 1.55 8.84 0.68
CA ILE A 131 2.68 8.03 0.23
C ILE A 131 3.95 8.54 0.89
N SER A 132 4.66 7.65 1.58
CA SER A 132 5.96 7.93 2.17
C SER A 132 7.06 7.54 1.21
N LEU A 133 7.92 8.48 0.85
CA LEU A 133 9.20 8.15 0.24
C LEU A 133 10.29 8.43 1.28
N ASP A 134 10.97 7.37 1.71
CA ASP A 134 11.97 7.45 2.77
C ASP A 134 13.05 8.51 2.46
N GLN A 135 13.38 9.32 3.46
CA GLN A 135 14.40 10.36 3.38
C GLN A 135 15.83 9.83 3.29
N ARG A 136 16.05 8.55 3.55
CA ARG A 136 17.31 7.85 3.33
C ARG A 136 17.41 7.43 1.86
N GLY A 137 18.61 7.45 1.29
CA GLY A 137 18.85 7.07 -0.11
C GLY A 137 19.04 5.57 -0.32
N GLY A 138 18.23 4.70 0.30
CA GLY A 138 18.38 3.25 0.25
C GLY A 138 19.27 2.65 1.34
N PHE A 139 19.20 1.33 1.52
CA PHE A 139 19.96 0.60 2.53
C PHE A 139 21.03 -0.30 1.93
N GLY A 140 22.04 -0.64 2.74
CA GLY A 140 23.12 -1.55 2.36
C GLY A 140 23.77 -1.18 1.02
N PRO A 141 23.72 -2.07 0.00
CA PRO A 141 24.34 -1.83 -1.31
C PRO A 141 23.62 -0.75 -2.14
N PHE A 142 22.42 -0.33 -1.75
CA PHE A 142 21.64 0.67 -2.47
C PHE A 142 21.81 2.09 -1.91
N LYS A 143 22.66 2.29 -0.90
CA LYS A 143 22.92 3.61 -0.34
C LYS A 143 23.40 4.59 -1.43
N GLY A 144 22.69 5.70 -1.58
CA GLY A 144 22.97 6.73 -2.58
C GLY A 144 22.34 6.46 -3.95
N CYS A 145 21.62 5.35 -4.13
CA CYS A 145 20.82 5.14 -5.33
C CYS A 145 19.64 6.12 -5.37
N PHE A 146 19.23 6.45 -6.59
CA PHE A 146 18.04 7.28 -6.86
C PHE A 146 18.10 8.68 -6.24
N ALA A 147 19.27 9.32 -6.26
CA ALA A 147 19.46 10.68 -5.77
C ALA A 147 18.58 11.72 -6.52
N GLU A 148 18.17 11.41 -7.75
CA GLU A 148 17.21 12.23 -8.48
C GLU A 148 15.83 12.35 -7.78
N LEU A 149 15.52 11.43 -6.88
CA LEU A 149 14.28 11.44 -6.08
C LEU A 149 14.41 12.24 -4.78
N ASP A 150 15.62 12.71 -4.43
CA ASP A 150 15.85 13.44 -3.18
C ASP A 150 14.84 14.57 -2.97
N PRO A 151 14.53 15.44 -3.97
CA PRO A 151 13.51 16.48 -3.85
C PRO A 151 12.14 15.99 -3.36
N GLN A 152 11.77 14.76 -3.69
CA GLN A 152 10.46 14.15 -3.45
C GLN A 152 10.40 13.29 -2.17
N ARG A 153 11.53 13.10 -1.47
CA ARG A 153 11.55 12.35 -0.21
C ARG A 153 10.80 13.10 0.88
N GLY A 154 10.05 12.36 1.70
CA GLY A 154 9.22 12.90 2.77
C GLY A 154 7.89 12.17 2.94
N ALA A 155 7.02 12.77 3.75
CA ALA A 155 5.62 12.40 3.89
C ALA A 155 4.82 13.12 2.80
N ASN A 156 4.48 12.42 1.72
CA ASN A 156 3.80 12.99 0.55
C ASN A 156 2.31 12.64 0.54
N VAL A 157 1.54 13.40 -0.23
CA VAL A 157 0.14 13.13 -0.53
C VAL A 157 -0.09 13.18 -2.04
N PHE A 158 -0.82 12.19 -2.53
CA PHE A 158 -1.28 12.07 -3.90
C PHE A 158 -2.79 12.20 -3.94
N VAL A 159 -3.33 12.76 -5.01
CA VAL A 159 -4.77 12.93 -5.19
C VAL A 159 -5.26 12.26 -6.46
N SER A 160 -6.45 11.71 -6.39
CA SER A 160 -7.20 11.23 -7.55
C SER A 160 -8.57 11.89 -7.58
N THR A 161 -8.97 12.38 -8.75
CA THR A 161 -10.30 12.94 -9.01
C THR A 161 -11.10 12.06 -9.98
N ASP A 162 -10.60 10.86 -10.28
CA ASP A 162 -11.14 9.92 -11.27
C ASP A 162 -11.26 8.50 -10.70
N GLU A 163 -11.67 8.41 -9.43
CA GLU A 163 -11.94 7.14 -8.72
C GLU A 163 -10.72 6.21 -8.70
N GLY A 164 -9.55 6.83 -8.53
CA GLY A 164 -8.27 6.19 -8.39
C GLY A 164 -7.64 5.75 -9.71
N ARG A 165 -8.21 6.07 -10.88
CA ARG A 165 -7.63 5.67 -12.18
C ARG A 165 -6.27 6.33 -12.39
N THR A 166 -6.13 7.60 -12.05
CA THR A 166 -4.86 8.34 -12.05
C THR A 166 -4.60 8.99 -10.69
N TRP A 167 -3.33 9.28 -10.41
CA TRP A 167 -2.88 9.87 -9.16
C TRP A 167 -1.84 10.96 -9.42
N ASP A 168 -2.12 12.16 -8.94
CA ASP A 168 -1.24 13.32 -9.08
C ASP A 168 -0.63 13.73 -7.75
N TYR A 169 0.65 14.11 -7.76
CA TYR A 169 1.32 14.65 -6.58
C TYR A 169 0.66 15.97 -6.16
N ARG A 170 0.24 16.06 -4.89
CA ARG A 170 -0.35 17.29 -4.33
C ARG A 170 0.64 18.08 -3.48
N GLY A 171 1.52 17.40 -2.75
CA GLY A 171 2.46 18.04 -1.83
C GLY A 171 3.10 17.05 -0.88
N GLY A 172 4.05 17.52 -0.09
CA GLY A 172 4.72 16.70 0.92
C GLY A 172 5.59 17.52 1.84
N VAL A 173 5.93 16.95 2.98
CA VAL A 173 6.79 17.56 3.98
C VAL A 173 7.97 16.66 4.29
N ARG A 174 9.14 17.29 4.48
CA ARG A 174 10.28 16.61 5.07
C ARG A 174 10.28 16.81 6.57
N LEU A 175 10.51 15.72 7.30
CA LEU A 175 10.67 15.79 8.73
C LEU A 175 12.15 16.08 9.07
N PRO A 176 12.43 16.91 10.10
CA PRO A 176 13.80 17.26 10.48
C PRO A 176 14.58 16.05 11.01
N ASN A 177 13.90 15.16 11.73
CA ASN A 177 14.46 13.92 12.27
C ASN A 177 13.52 12.76 11.89
N PRO A 178 13.52 12.33 10.63
CA PRO A 178 12.61 11.30 10.16
C PRO A 178 12.98 9.93 10.77
N ASP A 179 12.00 9.22 11.31
CA ASP A 179 12.12 7.80 11.66
C ASP A 179 10.90 7.07 11.12
N TRP A 180 10.97 6.73 9.83
CA TRP A 180 9.86 6.26 8.99
C TRP A 180 8.71 7.28 8.87
N HIS A 181 8.04 7.30 7.72
CA HIS A 181 6.79 8.07 7.59
C HIS A 181 5.67 7.10 7.33
N GLU A 182 4.80 6.98 8.32
CA GLU A 182 3.58 6.17 8.29
C GLU A 182 2.40 7.09 8.54
N HIS A 183 2.38 8.23 7.84
CA HIS A 183 1.40 9.28 8.06
C HIS A 183 0.03 8.89 7.50
N MET A 184 -1.00 9.51 8.06
CA MET A 184 -2.37 9.43 7.59
C MET A 184 -2.89 10.85 7.35
N SER A 185 -3.93 10.95 6.52
CA SER A 185 -4.64 12.21 6.27
C SER A 185 -6.02 12.14 6.90
N VAL A 186 -6.53 13.27 7.37
CA VAL A 186 -7.92 13.45 7.82
C VAL A 186 -8.36 14.84 7.37
N GLU A 187 -9.54 14.94 6.77
CA GLU A 187 -10.13 16.24 6.43
C GLU A 187 -10.79 16.84 7.69
N ARG A 188 -10.41 18.08 8.03
CA ARG A 188 -11.05 18.81 9.12
C ARG A 188 -12.34 19.49 8.63
N ARG A 189 -13.24 19.78 9.57
CA ARG A 189 -14.54 20.42 9.24
C ARG A 189 -14.40 21.84 8.71
N ASP A 190 -13.31 22.53 9.04
CA ASP A 190 -12.99 23.89 8.62
C ASP A 190 -12.24 23.96 7.28
N GLY A 191 -12.10 22.83 6.59
CA GLY A 191 -11.25 22.67 5.40
C GLY A 191 -9.78 22.54 5.75
#